data_AF-A0A496W4Y7-F1
#
_entry.id   AF-A0A496W4Y7-F1
#
_cell.length_a   1.000
_cell.length_b   1.000
_cell.length_c   1.000
_cell.angle_alpha   90.00
_cell.angle_beta   90.00
_cell.angle_gamma   90.00
#
_symmetry.space_group_name_H-M   'P 1'
#
loop_
_entity.id
_entity.type
_entity.pdbx_description
1 polymer ?
#
loop_
_entity_poly.entity_id
_entity_poly.type
_entity_poly.pdbx_seq_one_letter_code
_entity_poly.pdbx_strand_id
1 'polypeptide(L)'
;MLEVYLQNKNVCGTIFCRLHFANNEIQHAGIQLIRDKNKQLEISHKGFKSYYNFYTGSVEKNTVGGTAAFLLIDRQLFEKIGGFNPTYTECFEDVELNLACLTHHRKNYFVGDAVCYHFESQTRQHKDRIKISDYEKVVAAKKC
;
A
#
# COMPACT_ATOMS: atom_id res chain seq x y z
N MET A 1 -4.72 -12.81 7.95
CA MET A 1 -3.77 -11.68 8.20
C MET A 1 -3.01 -11.84 9.50
N LEU A 2 -3.66 -11.97 10.67
CA LEU A 2 -2.97 -12.24 11.94
C LEU A 2 -2.08 -13.49 11.89
N GLU A 3 -2.56 -14.57 11.27
CA GLU A 3 -1.76 -15.80 11.07
C GLU A 3 -0.46 -15.52 10.30
N VAL A 4 -0.53 -14.75 9.21
CA VAL A 4 0.65 -14.34 8.43
C VAL A 4 1.62 -13.54 9.30
N TYR A 5 1.13 -12.64 10.16
CA TYR A 5 1.98 -11.93 11.12
C TYR A 5 2.66 -12.88 12.10
N LEU A 6 1.91 -13.78 12.74
CA LEU A 6 2.44 -14.72 13.74
C LEU A 6 3.52 -15.63 13.14
N GLN A 7 3.34 -16.08 11.90
CA GLN A 7 4.32 -16.90 11.19
C GLN A 7 5.58 -16.12 10.75
N ASN A 8 5.51 -14.79 10.65
CA ASN A 8 6.58 -13.95 10.08
C ASN A 8 7.02 -12.80 11.00
N LYS A 9 6.75 -12.88 12.31
CA LYS A 9 6.88 -11.78 13.29
C LYS A 9 8.20 -11.02 13.21
N ASN A 10 9.31 -11.73 13.02
CA ASN A 10 10.65 -11.14 13.02
C ASN A 10 11.01 -10.38 11.74
N VAL A 11 10.26 -10.54 10.65
CA VAL A 11 10.54 -9.93 9.34
C VAL A 11 9.34 -9.22 8.74
N CYS A 12 8.21 -9.20 9.44
CA CYS A 12 6.97 -8.61 8.96
C CYS A 12 7.05 -7.10 8.89
N GLY A 13 6.75 -6.55 7.71
CA GLY A 13 6.44 -5.14 7.49
C GLY A 13 4.93 -4.94 7.59
N THR A 14 4.33 -4.44 6.53
CA THR A 14 2.88 -4.29 6.43
C THR A 14 2.19 -5.56 5.93
N ILE A 15 0.95 -5.79 6.35
CA ILE A 15 0.06 -6.82 5.82
C ILE A 15 -1.23 -6.15 5.37
N PHE A 16 -1.69 -6.47 4.16
CA PHE A 16 -2.91 -5.91 3.59
C PHE A 16 -3.67 -6.95 2.80
N CYS A 17 -4.89 -6.61 2.39
CA CYS A 17 -5.77 -7.47 1.61
C CYS A 17 -6.36 -6.68 0.43
N ARG A 18 -7.28 -7.29 -0.33
CA ARG A 18 -7.99 -6.55 -1.38
C ARG A 18 -9.01 -5.61 -0.79
N LEU A 19 -9.06 -4.41 -1.35
CA LEU A 19 -10.15 -3.46 -1.17
C LEU A 19 -11.02 -3.48 -2.43
N HIS A 20 -12.32 -3.66 -2.23
CA HIS A 20 -13.31 -3.67 -3.31
C HIS A 20 -14.22 -2.45 -3.21
N PHE A 21 -14.62 -1.95 -4.37
CA PHE A 21 -15.76 -1.06 -4.51
C PHE A 21 -17.08 -1.82 -4.25
N ALA A 22 -18.17 -1.08 -4.09
CA ALA A 22 -19.51 -1.65 -3.89
C ALA A 22 -19.98 -2.54 -5.06
N ASN A 23 -19.47 -2.32 -6.27
CA ASN A 23 -19.78 -3.10 -7.47
C ASN A 23 -18.91 -4.37 -7.64
N ASN A 24 -18.15 -4.76 -6.61
CA ASN A 24 -17.22 -5.89 -6.60
C ASN A 24 -15.96 -5.73 -7.47
N GLU A 25 -15.76 -4.58 -8.12
CA GLU A 25 -14.47 -4.28 -8.76
C GLU A 25 -13.41 -4.05 -7.69
N ILE A 26 -12.18 -4.48 -7.98
CA ILE A 26 -11.03 -4.19 -7.14
C ILE A 26 -10.79 -2.68 -7.20
N GLN A 27 -10.72 -2.07 -6.02
CA GLN A 27 -10.25 -0.72 -5.82
C GLN A 27 -8.72 -0.74 -5.63
N HIS A 28 -8.23 -1.51 -4.67
CA HIS A 28 -6.81 -1.66 -4.39
C HIS A 28 -6.47 -3.12 -4.03
N ALA A 29 -5.57 -3.76 -4.77
CA ALA A 29 -4.93 -5.03 -4.37
C ALA A 29 -3.46 -4.82 -3.93
N GLY A 30 -3.15 -3.60 -3.48
CA GLY A 30 -1.80 -3.15 -3.15
C GLY A 30 -1.28 -2.05 -4.10
N ILE A 31 -0.13 -1.52 -3.74
CA ILE A 31 0.64 -0.54 -4.50
C ILE A 31 1.48 -1.29 -5.55
N GLN A 32 1.54 -0.75 -6.76
CA GLN A 32 2.42 -1.24 -7.81
C GLN A 32 3.28 -0.08 -8.36
N LEU A 33 4.52 -0.41 -8.69
CA LEU A 33 5.45 0.50 -9.34
C LEU A 33 5.51 0.12 -10.82
N ILE A 34 5.12 1.04 -11.69
CA ILE A 34 5.11 0.86 -13.14
C ILE A 34 6.21 1.73 -13.73
N ARG A 35 6.83 1.28 -14.81
CA ARG A 35 7.70 2.13 -15.61
C ARG A 35 6.91 2.63 -16.81
N ASP A 36 6.82 3.95 -16.96
CA ASP A 36 6.16 4.57 -18.11
C ASP A 36 7.00 4.42 -19.39
N LYS A 37 6.45 4.89 -20.52
CA LYS A 37 7.15 4.88 -21.82
C LYS A 37 8.42 5.74 -21.83
N ASN A 38 8.50 6.74 -20.97
CA ASN A 38 9.64 7.65 -20.83
C ASN A 38 10.68 7.14 -19.81
N LYS A 39 10.54 5.90 -19.32
CA LYS A 39 11.39 5.27 -18.29
C LYS A 39 11.30 5.94 -16.91
N GLN A 40 10.27 6.74 -16.66
CA GLN A 40 9.93 7.29 -15.35
C GLN A 40 9.18 6.24 -14.53
N LEU A 41 9.37 6.30 -13.21
CA LEU A 41 8.68 5.41 -12.27
C LEU A 41 7.33 6.03 -11.92
N GLU A 42 6.24 5.31 -12.15
CA GLU A 42 4.90 5.70 -11.73
C GLU A 42 4.41 4.81 -10.61
N ILE A 43 3.64 5.39 -9.69
CA ILE A 43 2.99 4.68 -8.59
C ILE A 43 1.51 4.52 -8.95
N SER A 44 1.01 3.29 -8.87
CA SER A 44 -0.38 2.95 -9.21
C SER A 44 -0.94 1.90 -8.25
N HIS A 45 -2.20 1.51 -8.43
CA HIS A 45 -2.87 0.48 -7.65
C HIS A 45 -3.03 -0.82 -8.46
N LYS A 46 -2.59 -1.93 -7.89
CA LYS A 46 -2.72 -3.26 -8.49
C LYS A 46 -4.21 -3.62 -8.61
N GLY A 47 -4.63 -4.03 -9.81
CA GLY A 47 -6.00 -4.50 -10.07
C GLY A 47 -7.07 -3.41 -10.12
N PHE A 48 -6.72 -2.13 -10.18
CA PHE A 48 -7.71 -1.04 -10.21
C PHE A 48 -8.77 -1.24 -11.30
N LYS A 49 -10.06 -1.20 -10.92
CA LYS A 49 -11.23 -1.42 -11.80
C LYS A 49 -11.20 -2.74 -12.57
N SER A 50 -10.53 -3.76 -12.03
CA SER A 50 -10.59 -5.13 -12.55
C SER A 50 -11.40 -6.03 -11.62
N TYR A 51 -11.82 -7.19 -12.14
CA TYR A 51 -12.38 -8.24 -11.31
C TYR A 51 -11.27 -9.15 -10.77
N TYR A 52 -11.49 -9.72 -9.59
CA TYR A 52 -10.55 -10.67 -9.02
C TYR A 52 -10.73 -12.05 -9.66
N ASN A 53 -9.68 -12.56 -10.30
CA ASN A 53 -9.61 -13.96 -10.68
C ASN A 53 -9.18 -14.76 -9.45
N PHE A 54 -10.06 -15.61 -8.93
CA PHE A 54 -9.82 -16.36 -7.70
C PHE A 54 -8.67 -17.35 -7.87
N TYR A 55 -7.62 -17.19 -7.05
CA TYR A 55 -6.52 -18.14 -6.92
C TYR A 55 -6.31 -18.46 -5.44
N THR A 56 -6.45 -19.74 -5.07
CA THR A 56 -6.27 -20.22 -3.69
C THR A 56 -4.80 -20.15 -3.24
N GLY A 57 -4.55 -19.80 -1.97
CA GLY A 57 -3.20 -19.83 -1.37
C GLY A 57 -2.40 -18.54 -1.57
N SER A 58 -3.09 -17.42 -1.75
CA SER A 58 -2.56 -16.18 -2.33
C SER A 58 -1.92 -15.22 -1.31
N VAL A 59 -1.03 -15.74 -0.45
CA VAL A 59 -0.15 -14.87 0.35
C VAL A 59 1.07 -14.51 -0.48
N GLU A 60 1.08 -13.32 -1.06
CA GLU A 60 2.27 -12.77 -1.73
C GLU A 60 3.15 -12.07 -0.69
N LYS A 61 4.47 -12.23 -0.81
CA LYS A 61 5.48 -11.59 0.06
C LYS A 61 6.41 -10.73 -0.78
N ASN A 62 7.10 -9.79 -0.14
CA ASN A 62 7.97 -8.80 -0.81
C ASN A 62 7.21 -7.92 -1.81
N THR A 63 5.94 -7.64 -1.52
CA THR A 63 5.17 -6.66 -2.30
C THR A 63 5.66 -5.25 -2.00
N VAL A 64 5.33 -4.27 -2.85
CA VAL A 64 5.63 -2.85 -2.57
C VAL A 64 4.92 -2.44 -1.29
N GLY A 65 3.62 -2.69 -1.17
CA GLY A 65 2.85 -2.30 0.00
C GLY A 65 1.34 -2.27 -0.22
N GLY A 66 0.60 -1.97 0.84
CA GLY A 66 -0.86 -1.76 0.81
C GLY A 66 -1.23 -0.31 1.08
N THR A 67 -2.45 0.07 0.74
CA THR A 67 -2.97 1.42 1.02
C THR A 67 -3.35 1.59 2.49
N ALA A 68 -3.28 2.80 3.04
CA ALA A 68 -3.64 3.07 4.44
C ALA A 68 -5.13 2.87 4.78
N ALA A 69 -6.02 2.73 3.79
CA ALA A 69 -7.44 2.45 4.02
C ALA A 69 -7.70 1.15 4.81
N PHE A 70 -6.86 0.12 4.63
CA PHE A 70 -6.83 -1.05 5.50
C PHE A 70 -5.44 -1.68 5.49
N LEU A 71 -4.73 -1.58 6.61
CA LEU A 71 -3.34 -2.00 6.74
C LEU A 71 -3.08 -2.52 8.17
N LEU A 72 -2.37 -3.64 8.28
CA LEU A 72 -1.85 -4.15 9.55
C LEU A 72 -0.34 -3.95 9.59
N ILE A 73 0.17 -3.45 10.72
CA ILE A 73 1.61 -3.28 10.97
C ILE A 73 1.90 -3.50 12.46
N ASP A 74 3.08 -4.04 12.76
CA ASP A 74 3.58 -4.12 14.14
C ASP A 74 3.78 -2.73 14.74
N ARG A 75 3.27 -2.49 15.94
CA ARG A 75 3.35 -1.18 16.59
C ARG A 75 4.79 -0.72 16.81
N GLN A 76 5.67 -1.60 17.28
CA GLN A 76 7.07 -1.24 17.55
C GLN A 76 7.79 -0.90 16.24
N LEU A 77 7.50 -1.63 15.16
CA LEU A 77 8.01 -1.27 13.84
C LEU A 77 7.48 0.09 13.37
N PHE A 78 6.17 0.33 13.46
CA PHE A 78 5.54 1.59 13.03
C PHE A 78 6.16 2.79 13.74
N GLU A 79 6.30 2.72 15.07
CA GLU A 79 6.95 3.76 15.86
C GLU A 79 8.44 3.92 15.51
N LYS A 80 9.15 2.80 15.30
CA LYS A 80 10.59 2.81 14.93
C LYS A 80 10.88 3.46 13.58
N ILE A 81 10.00 3.29 12.60
CA ILE A 81 10.18 3.87 11.25
C ILE A 81 9.56 5.27 11.12
N GLY A 82 9.04 5.85 12.21
CA GLY A 82 8.48 7.20 12.24
C GLY A 82 7.01 7.31 11.86
N GLY A 83 6.32 6.19 11.62
CA GLY A 83 4.90 6.17 11.28
C GLY A 83 4.56 6.83 9.95
N PHE A 84 3.35 7.40 9.85
CA PHE A 84 2.96 8.19 8.68
C PHE A 84 3.62 9.57 8.75
N ASN A 85 4.27 9.97 7.66
CA ASN A 85 4.88 11.28 7.54
C ASN A 85 3.78 12.37 7.42
N PRO A 86 3.63 13.26 8.43
CA PRO A 86 2.54 14.25 8.44
C PRO A 86 2.75 15.41 7.46
N THR A 87 3.89 15.45 6.75
CA THR A 87 4.18 16.49 5.77
C THR A 87 3.48 16.26 4.43
N TYR A 88 2.94 15.06 4.16
CA TYR A 88 2.06 14.82 3.03
C TYR A 88 0.70 15.48 3.28
N THR A 89 0.17 16.13 2.25
CA THR A 89 -1.11 16.84 2.40
C THR A 89 -2.28 15.96 2.01
N GLU A 90 -2.12 15.13 0.98
CA GLU A 90 -3.24 14.35 0.42
C GLU A 90 -2.90 12.90 0.06
N CYS A 91 -1.65 12.61 -0.31
CA CYS A 91 -1.30 11.28 -0.82
C CYS A 91 0.16 10.91 -0.57
N PHE A 92 0.42 9.61 -0.69
CA PHE A 92 1.72 8.93 -0.62
C PHE A 92 2.33 8.70 0.76
N GLU A 93 1.66 9.11 1.84
CA GLU A 93 2.06 8.77 3.20
C GLU A 93 2.13 7.25 3.43
N ASP A 94 1.21 6.50 2.81
CA ASP A 94 1.20 5.06 2.84
C ASP A 94 2.29 4.44 1.97
N VAL A 95 2.59 5.02 0.80
CA VAL A 95 3.70 4.60 -0.05
C VAL A 95 5.02 4.75 0.70
N GLU A 96 5.29 5.90 1.33
CA GLU A 96 6.51 6.11 2.11
C GLU A 96 6.61 5.09 3.26
N LEU A 97 5.53 4.88 4.03
CA LEU A 97 5.50 3.91 5.13
C LEU A 97 5.87 2.50 4.68
N ASN A 98 5.29 2.04 3.56
CA ASN A 98 5.55 0.71 3.03
C ASN A 98 6.98 0.57 2.50
N LEU A 99 7.52 1.60 1.82
CA LEU A 99 8.91 1.62 1.38
C LEU A 99 9.88 1.65 2.56
N ALA A 100 9.58 2.40 3.61
CA ALA A 100 10.35 2.42 4.85
C ALA A 100 10.43 1.03 5.51
N CYS A 101 9.35 0.25 5.49
CA CYS A 101 9.40 -1.15 5.93
C CYS A 101 10.44 -1.95 5.14
N LEU A 102 10.47 -1.81 3.81
CA LEU A 102 11.42 -2.53 2.95
C LEU A 102 12.88 -2.09 3.20
N THR A 103 13.13 -0.78 3.38
CA THR A 103 14.48 -0.27 3.68
C THR A 103 14.98 -0.69 5.06
N HIS A 104 14.06 -1.00 5.99
CA HIS A 104 14.36 -1.62 7.29
C HIS A 104 14.42 -3.16 7.26
N HIS A 105 14.65 -3.76 6.08
CA HIS A 105 14.76 -5.20 5.87
C HIS A 105 13.53 -5.99 6.32
N ARG A 106 12.34 -5.37 6.26
CA ARG A 106 11.05 -6.03 6.46
C ARG A 106 10.44 -6.43 5.13
N LYS A 107 9.44 -7.28 5.18
CA LYS A 107 8.68 -7.76 4.01
C LYS A 107 7.22 -7.36 4.15
N ASN A 108 6.69 -6.72 3.13
CA ASN A 108 5.25 -6.46 3.05
C ASN A 108 4.55 -7.69 2.45
N TYR A 109 3.34 -7.97 2.92
CA TYR A 109 2.55 -9.14 2.56
C TYR A 109 1.15 -8.75 2.08
N PHE A 110 0.75 -9.31 0.95
CA PHE A 110 -0.61 -9.25 0.46
C PHE A 110 -1.30 -10.58 0.76
N VAL A 111 -2.47 -10.53 1.39
CA VAL A 111 -3.32 -11.68 1.68
C VAL A 111 -4.51 -11.67 0.72
N GLY A 112 -4.39 -12.40 -0.38
CA GLY A 112 -5.41 -12.46 -1.41
C GLY A 112 -6.66 -13.26 -1.01
N ASP A 113 -6.63 -14.10 0.01
CA ASP A 113 -7.87 -14.78 0.43
C ASP A 113 -8.78 -13.87 1.28
N ALA A 114 -8.30 -12.67 1.66
CA ALA A 114 -9.06 -11.67 2.40
C ALA A 114 -9.54 -10.51 1.50
N VAL A 115 -10.73 -9.99 1.80
CA VAL A 115 -11.33 -8.84 1.12
C VAL A 115 -12.05 -7.93 2.10
N CYS A 116 -11.93 -6.62 1.92
CA CYS A 116 -12.75 -5.61 2.58
C CYS A 116 -13.45 -4.75 1.52
N TYR A 117 -14.69 -4.35 1.79
CA TYR A 117 -15.39 -3.35 0.99
C TYR A 117 -15.10 -1.97 1.55
N HIS A 118 -14.58 -1.08 0.70
CA HIS A 118 -14.21 0.27 1.08
C HIS A 118 -15.05 1.27 0.29
N PHE A 119 -15.97 1.92 0.99
CA PHE A 119 -16.85 2.94 0.43
C PHE A 119 -16.12 4.30 0.42
N GLU A 120 -15.17 4.42 -0.50
CA GLU A 120 -14.30 5.59 -0.63
C GLU A 120 -15.10 6.89 -0.86
N SER A 121 -14.61 7.95 -0.22
CA SER A 121 -15.01 9.33 -0.50
C SER A 121 -16.51 9.66 -0.36
N GLN A 122 -17.29 8.85 0.39
CA GLN A 122 -18.70 9.19 0.67
C GLN A 122 -18.87 10.55 1.39
N THR A 123 -17.81 11.08 2.00
CA THR A 123 -17.79 12.38 2.69
C THR A 123 -16.84 13.42 2.08
N ARG A 124 -16.05 13.07 1.06
CA ARG A 124 -15.06 13.99 0.46
C ARG A 124 -15.72 14.86 -0.62
N GLN A 125 -15.65 16.19 -0.46
CA GLN A 125 -16.27 17.16 -1.39
C GLN A 125 -15.41 17.49 -2.62
N HIS A 126 -14.13 17.10 -2.64
CA HIS A 126 -13.19 17.37 -3.74
C HIS A 126 -12.55 16.08 -4.25
N LYS A 127 -12.33 16.00 -5.57
CA LYS A 127 -11.60 14.90 -6.21
C LYS A 127 -10.11 15.01 -5.89
N ASP A 128 -9.50 13.91 -5.43
CA ASP A 128 -8.08 13.86 -5.12
C ASP A 128 -7.26 14.29 -6.34
N ARG A 129 -6.36 15.25 -6.15
CA ARG A 129 -5.33 15.59 -7.14
C ARG A 129 -4.00 15.26 -6.52
N ILE A 130 -3.28 14.32 -7.13
CA ILE A 130 -1.87 14.08 -6.79
C ILE A 130 -1.14 15.43 -6.88
N LYS A 131 -0.66 15.93 -5.74
CA LYS A 131 0.15 17.14 -5.71
C LYS A 131 1.56 16.79 -6.12
N ILE A 132 2.11 17.52 -7.10
CA ILE A 132 3.49 17.32 -7.59
C ILE A 132 4.47 17.35 -6.42
N SER A 133 4.26 18.24 -5.45
CA SER A 133 5.10 18.34 -4.24
C SER A 133 5.11 17.07 -3.39
N ASP A 134 4.01 16.33 -3.32
CA ASP A 134 3.93 15.09 -2.54
C ASP A 134 4.63 13.96 -3.32
N TYR A 135 4.47 13.91 -4.64
CA TYR A 135 5.21 12.97 -5.50
C TYR A 135 6.73 13.20 -5.43
N GLU A 136 7.17 14.45 -5.47
CA GLU A 136 8.58 14.82 -5.38
C GLU A 136 9.20 14.38 -4.05
N LYS A 137 8.48 14.43 -2.92
CA LYS A 137 9.00 13.97 -1.62
C LYS A 137 9.33 12.47 -1.63
N VAL A 138 8.43 11.65 -2.19
CA VAL A 138 8.64 10.20 -2.28
C VAL A 138 9.81 9.85 -3.19
N VAL A 139 9.89 10.51 -4.36
CA VAL A 139 10.95 10.23 -5.35
C VAL A 139 12.29 10.82 -4.94
N ALA A 140 12.30 11.95 -4.24
CA ALA A 140 13.51 12.62 -3.74
C ALA A 140 14.11 11.95 -2.50
N ALA A 141 13.48 10.90 -1.96
CA ALA A 141 13.99 10.07 -0.87
C ALA A 141 15.20 9.19 -1.29
N LYS A 142 16.22 9.83 -1.90
CA LYS A 142 17.67 9.57 -1.84
C LYS A 142 18.38 10.35 -2.95
N LYS A 143 18.74 11.59 -2.66
CA LYS A 143 20.08 12.09 -3.02
C LYS A 143 21.01 11.69 -1.88
N CYS A 144 21.55 10.47 -1.94
CA CYS A 144 22.79 10.12 -1.23
C CYS A 144 23.91 10.13 -2.27
#